data_AF-A0A959Y1J7-F1
#
_entry.id   AF-A0A959Y1J7-F1
#
_cell.length_a   1.000
_cell.length_b   1.000
_cell.length_c   1.000
_cell.angle_alpha   90.00
_cell.angle_beta   90.00
_cell.angle_gamma   90.00
#
_symmetry.space_group_name_H-M   'P 1'
#
loop_
_entity.id
_entity.type
_entity.pdbx_description
1 polymer ?
#
loop_
_entity_poly.entity_id
_entity_poly.type
_entity_poly.pdbx_seq_one_letter_code
_entity_poly.pdbx_strand_id
1 'polypeptide(L)'
;MPSRASLPLLLSASMLLSGYAQAGVEAFIETRQYFVPERGPRIEVNLAFMGASLSHPANTHGFLQAHVGVLVTLEQDSAIVVFAKSDVHGPERLDSTYMDFLHQEYLQVGPGSYDLTIELRDLSLPDQPPTVYRSPLVVRAPEAGVHFSDILLAERITPAPEDPSARNGYVTVPLVSTYYPAALDRLNFYAEIYGTEEQFG
;
A
#
# COMPACT_ATOMS: atom_id res chain seq x y z
N MET A 1 -67.27 -0.96 -44.53
CA MET A 1 -65.96 -1.64 -44.38
C MET A 1 -64.94 -0.61 -43.91
N PRO A 2 -64.53 -0.56 -42.64
CA PRO A 2 -63.48 0.35 -42.19
C PRO A 2 -62.10 -0.34 -42.28
N SER A 3 -61.13 0.34 -42.90
CA SER A 3 -59.74 -0.11 -43.00
C SER A 3 -59.02 0.08 -41.66
N ARG A 4 -58.46 -1.01 -41.13
CA ARG A 4 -57.68 -1.02 -39.89
C ARG A 4 -56.33 -0.32 -40.10
N ALA A 5 -56.09 0.75 -39.35
CA ALA A 5 -54.77 1.33 -39.19
C ALA A 5 -53.90 0.38 -38.34
N SER A 6 -52.79 -0.08 -38.91
CA SER A 6 -51.77 -0.84 -38.19
C SER A 6 -50.71 0.12 -37.66
N LEU A 7 -50.71 0.34 -36.34
CA LEU A 7 -49.69 1.07 -35.60
C LEU A 7 -48.44 0.17 -35.45
N PRO A 8 -47.24 0.56 -35.91
CA PRO A 8 -46.06 -0.24 -35.66
C PRO A 8 -45.61 -0.04 -34.20
N LEU A 9 -45.63 -1.14 -33.45
CA LEU A 9 -45.09 -1.24 -32.09
C LEU A 9 -43.56 -1.13 -32.16
N LEU A 10 -43.01 0.06 -31.92
CA LEU A 10 -41.57 0.26 -31.73
C LEU A 10 -41.18 -0.33 -30.36
N LEU A 11 -40.69 -1.57 -30.37
CA LEU A 11 -40.09 -2.20 -29.21
C LEU A 11 -38.68 -1.62 -29.00
N SER A 12 -38.58 -0.58 -28.18
CA SER A 12 -37.30 -0.04 -27.73
C SER A 12 -36.62 -1.04 -26.79
N ALA A 13 -35.74 -1.88 -27.34
CA ALA A 13 -34.82 -2.72 -26.57
C ALA A 13 -33.73 -1.84 -25.96
N SER A 14 -34.00 -1.25 -24.81
CA SER A 14 -32.97 -0.63 -23.97
C SER A 14 -32.11 -1.74 -23.39
N MET A 15 -30.98 -2.05 -24.03
CA MET A 15 -29.92 -2.86 -23.46
C MET A 15 -29.49 -2.21 -22.14
N LEU A 16 -29.85 -2.84 -21.02
CA LEU A 16 -29.19 -2.63 -19.75
C LEU A 16 -27.74 -3.10 -19.93
N LEU A 17 -26.83 -2.19 -20.29
CA LEU A 17 -25.42 -2.40 -20.03
C LEU A 17 -25.26 -2.38 -18.51
N SER A 18 -25.38 -3.55 -17.90
CA SER A 18 -24.81 -3.81 -16.59
C SER A 18 -23.29 -3.68 -16.75
N GLY A 19 -22.77 -2.48 -16.56
CA GLY A 19 -21.35 -2.30 -16.34
C GLY A 19 -21.00 -3.08 -15.08
N TYR A 20 -20.30 -4.20 -15.24
CA TYR A 20 -19.66 -4.85 -14.11
C TYR A 20 -18.62 -3.86 -13.61
N ALA A 21 -18.91 -3.16 -12.51
CA ALA A 21 -17.90 -2.44 -11.78
C ALA A 21 -16.88 -3.50 -11.34
N GLN A 22 -15.74 -3.52 -11.99
CA GLN A 22 -14.67 -4.43 -11.67
C GLN A 22 -14.01 -3.91 -10.39
N ALA A 23 -14.25 -4.58 -9.26
CA ALA A 23 -13.61 -4.23 -8.00
C ALA A 23 -12.12 -4.55 -8.12
N GLY A 24 -11.27 -3.53 -7.94
CA GLY A 24 -9.82 -3.68 -7.87
C GLY A 24 -9.35 -3.81 -6.43
N VAL A 25 -8.06 -4.10 -6.24
CA VAL A 25 -7.45 -4.09 -4.90
C VAL A 25 -7.53 -2.67 -4.32
N GLU A 26 -8.15 -2.55 -3.15
CA GLU A 26 -8.21 -1.31 -2.38
C GLU A 26 -7.16 -1.34 -1.25
N ALA A 27 -6.42 -0.23 -1.11
CA ALA A 27 -5.45 -0.08 -0.03
C ALA A 27 -5.28 1.39 0.37
N PHE A 28 -5.00 1.62 1.66
CA PHE A 28 -4.43 2.89 2.12
C PHE A 28 -2.92 2.84 1.98
N ILE A 29 -2.32 3.94 1.53
CA ILE A 29 -0.89 4.02 1.24
C ILE A 29 -0.33 5.28 1.87
N GLU A 30 0.81 5.16 2.54
CA GLU A 30 1.61 6.29 3.00
C GLU A 30 3.10 6.05 2.77
N THR A 31 3.86 7.13 2.61
CA THR A 31 5.32 7.08 2.43
C THR A 31 6.04 7.77 3.58
N ARG A 32 7.17 7.23 4.00
CA ARG A 32 8.04 7.81 5.02
C ARG A 32 9.49 7.79 4.56
N GLN A 33 10.23 8.84 4.87
CA GLN A 33 11.66 8.93 4.61
C GLN A 33 12.47 8.71 5.89
N TYR A 34 13.44 7.80 5.78
CA TYR A 34 14.48 7.53 6.77
C TYR A 34 15.87 7.67 6.14
N PHE A 35 16.90 7.61 6.96
CA PHE A 35 18.29 7.62 6.50
C PHE A 35 19.01 6.41 7.09
N VAL A 36 19.65 5.64 6.22
CA VAL A 36 20.48 4.52 6.64
C VAL A 36 21.94 5.00 6.64
N PRO A 37 22.67 4.91 7.77
CA PRO A 37 24.08 5.26 7.82
C PRO A 37 24.85 4.61 6.66
N GLU A 38 25.73 5.37 6.02
CA GLU A 38 26.56 4.98 4.86
C GLU A 38 25.79 4.62 3.57
N ARG A 39 24.47 4.37 3.62
CA ARG A 39 23.67 4.00 2.45
C ARG A 39 22.79 5.14 1.92
N GLY A 40 22.50 6.14 2.76
CA GLY A 40 21.76 7.35 2.39
C GLY A 40 20.24 7.24 2.60
N PRO A 41 19.44 8.06 1.89
CA PRO A 41 17.98 8.12 2.08
C PRO A 41 17.28 6.82 1.67
N ARG A 42 16.32 6.41 2.48
CA ARG A 42 15.46 5.25 2.23
C ARG A 42 14.01 5.68 2.34
N ILE A 43 13.23 5.36 1.32
CA ILE A 43 11.78 5.53 1.33
C ILE A 43 11.15 4.23 1.79
N GLU A 44 10.27 4.33 2.77
CA GLU A 44 9.36 3.28 3.18
C GLU A 44 7.98 3.58 2.60
N VAL A 45 7.37 2.58 1.96
CA VAL A 45 5.99 2.62 1.49
C VAL A 45 5.19 1.65 2.36
N ASN A 46 4.25 2.18 3.14
CA ASN A 46 3.40 1.41 4.03
C ASN A 46 2.02 1.27 3.37
N LEU A 47 1.53 0.03 3.29
CA LEU A 47 0.25 -0.32 2.68
C LEU A 47 -0.65 -1.00 3.71
N ALA A 48 -1.90 -0.59 3.79
CA ALA A 48 -2.97 -1.33 4.44
C ALA A 48 -3.98 -1.79 3.40
N PHE A 49 -4.00 -3.09 3.12
CA PHE A 49 -4.95 -3.68 2.19
C PHE A 49 -6.32 -3.83 2.85
N MET A 50 -7.35 -3.39 2.14
CA MET A 50 -8.73 -3.66 2.53
C MET A 50 -9.05 -5.11 2.17
N GLY A 51 -9.07 -5.99 3.16
CA GLY A 51 -9.21 -7.43 2.96
C GLY A 51 -10.50 -7.81 2.22
N ALA A 52 -11.55 -7.01 2.41
CA ALA A 52 -12.85 -7.19 1.75
C ALA A 52 -12.84 -6.90 0.24
N SER A 53 -11.81 -6.21 -0.27
CA SER A 53 -11.66 -5.93 -1.72
C SER A 53 -11.00 -7.07 -2.49
N LEU A 54 -10.50 -8.10 -1.79
CA LEU A 54 -9.68 -9.17 -2.35
C LEU A 54 -10.45 -10.49 -2.48
N SER A 55 -9.99 -11.34 -3.38
CA SER A 55 -10.35 -12.76 -3.45
C SER A 55 -9.60 -13.58 -2.41
N HIS A 56 -10.27 -14.59 -1.86
CA HIS A 56 -9.72 -15.48 -0.83
C HIS A 56 -9.95 -16.94 -1.21
N PRO A 57 -9.28 -17.47 -2.25
CA PRO A 57 -9.35 -18.89 -2.56
C PRO A 57 -8.75 -19.73 -1.43
N ALA A 58 -9.12 -21.02 -1.38
CA ALA A 58 -8.48 -21.96 -0.48
C ALA A 58 -7.03 -22.22 -0.92
N ASN A 59 -6.09 -22.10 0.01
CA ASN A 59 -4.68 -22.38 -0.19
C ASN A 59 -4.39 -23.90 -0.08
N THR A 60 -3.12 -24.30 -0.21
CA THR A 60 -2.70 -25.71 -0.16
C THR A 60 -2.95 -26.39 1.18
N HIS A 61 -3.15 -25.62 2.26
CA HIS A 61 -3.50 -26.12 3.59
C HIS A 61 -5.03 -26.16 3.82
N GLY A 62 -5.83 -25.70 2.86
CA GLY A 62 -7.28 -25.63 2.95
C GLY A 62 -7.83 -24.36 3.61
N PHE A 63 -6.97 -23.38 3.93
CA PHE A 63 -7.40 -22.09 4.49
C PHE A 63 -7.73 -21.09 3.39
N LEU A 64 -8.73 -20.24 3.61
CA LEU A 64 -8.99 -19.09 2.75
C LEU A 64 -7.89 -18.05 2.99
N GLN A 65 -7.28 -17.55 1.91
CA GLN A 65 -6.17 -16.61 2.02
C GLN A 65 -6.08 -15.69 0.80
N ALA A 66 -6.05 -14.37 1.03
CA ALA A 66 -5.74 -13.40 -0.01
C ALA A 66 -4.26 -13.44 -0.43
N HIS A 67 -3.99 -13.09 -1.68
CA HIS A 67 -2.65 -13.06 -2.25
C HIS A 67 -2.51 -11.88 -3.20
N VAL A 68 -1.64 -10.93 -2.86
CA VAL A 68 -1.49 -9.65 -3.56
C VAL A 68 -0.07 -9.50 -4.08
N GLY A 69 0.07 -9.21 -5.36
CA GLY A 69 1.32 -8.77 -5.96
C GLY A 69 1.44 -7.25 -5.80
N VAL A 70 2.56 -6.81 -5.26
CA VAL A 70 2.89 -5.40 -5.07
C VAL A 70 4.10 -5.07 -5.94
N LEU A 71 4.00 -4.03 -6.77
CA LEU A 71 5.13 -3.45 -7.50
C LEU A 71 5.20 -1.97 -7.17
N VAL A 72 6.29 -1.55 -6.53
CA VAL A 72 6.61 -0.15 -6.27
C VAL A 72 7.73 0.27 -7.21
N THR A 73 7.54 1.38 -7.90
CA THR A 73 8.52 1.90 -8.86
C THR A 73 8.72 3.39 -8.61
N LEU A 74 9.98 3.83 -8.60
CA LEU A 74 10.34 5.24 -8.70
C LEU A 74 10.94 5.50 -10.08
N GLU A 75 10.39 6.49 -10.77
CA GLU A 75 10.87 6.95 -12.06
C GLU A 75 11.44 8.36 -11.96
N GLN A 76 12.49 8.63 -12.71
CA GLN A 76 13.02 9.97 -12.93
C GLN A 76 13.28 10.13 -14.43
N ASP A 77 12.80 11.23 -15.02
CA ASP A 77 12.97 11.50 -16.46
C ASP A 77 12.48 10.33 -17.35
N SER A 78 11.36 9.70 -16.96
CA SER A 78 10.76 8.51 -17.60
C SER A 78 11.61 7.22 -17.55
N ALA A 79 12.66 7.18 -16.73
CA ALA A 79 13.45 5.98 -16.47
C ALA A 79 13.20 5.46 -15.06
N ILE A 80 12.97 4.14 -14.92
CA ILE A 80 12.91 3.48 -13.62
C ILE A 80 14.29 3.54 -12.97
N VAL A 81 14.39 4.22 -11.83
CA VAL A 81 15.63 4.35 -11.06
C VAL A 81 15.74 3.29 -9.97
N VAL A 82 14.62 2.88 -9.38
CA VAL A 82 14.52 1.80 -8.40
C VAL A 82 13.13 1.21 -8.42
N PHE A 83 13.03 -0.08 -8.16
CA PHE A 83 11.76 -0.76 -7.97
C PHE A 83 11.87 -1.81 -6.87
N ALA A 84 10.73 -2.16 -6.27
CA ALA A 84 10.57 -3.27 -5.35
C ALA A 84 9.34 -4.08 -5.75
N LYS A 85 9.44 -5.41 -5.65
CA LYS A 85 8.35 -6.33 -5.99
C LYS A 85 8.19 -7.36 -4.88
N SER A 86 6.97 -7.55 -4.41
CA SER A 86 6.64 -8.55 -3.39
C SER A 86 5.36 -9.29 -3.69
N ASP A 87 5.33 -10.55 -3.24
CA ASP A 87 4.13 -11.38 -3.18
C ASP A 87 3.68 -11.41 -1.71
N VAL A 88 2.53 -10.81 -1.42
CA VAL A 88 2.03 -10.55 -0.06
C VAL A 88 0.82 -11.43 0.22
N HIS A 89 0.92 -12.25 1.26
CA HIS A 89 -0.17 -13.07 1.72
C HIS A 89 -0.93 -12.41 2.86
N GLY A 90 -2.26 -12.43 2.77
CA GLY A 90 -3.11 -12.15 3.91
C GLY A 90 -3.04 -13.27 4.97
N PRO A 91 -3.65 -13.08 6.14
CA PRO A 91 -3.74 -14.12 7.16
C PRO A 91 -4.60 -15.30 6.67
N GLU A 92 -4.21 -16.53 7.01
CA GLU A 92 -5.02 -17.73 6.78
C GLU A 92 -6.32 -17.71 7.62
N ARG A 93 -7.44 -18.14 7.02
CA ARG A 93 -8.76 -18.16 7.67
C ARG A 93 -9.55 -19.43 7.39
N LEU A 94 -10.46 -19.75 8.30
CA LEU A 94 -11.46 -20.83 8.16
C LEU A 94 -12.86 -20.31 7.86
N ASP A 95 -13.11 -19.03 8.09
CA ASP A 95 -14.39 -18.35 7.89
C ASP A 95 -14.28 -17.25 6.82
N SER A 96 -15.43 -16.70 6.42
CA SER A 96 -15.50 -15.63 5.42
C SER A 96 -15.33 -14.22 6.01
N THR A 97 -14.74 -14.11 7.21
CA THR A 97 -14.49 -12.82 7.83
C THR A 97 -13.20 -12.24 7.25
N TYR A 98 -13.32 -11.17 6.47
CA TYR A 98 -12.16 -10.52 5.87
C TYR A 98 -11.47 -9.62 6.89
N MET A 99 -10.15 -9.72 6.95
CA MET A 99 -9.32 -8.86 7.79
C MET A 99 -8.36 -8.08 6.91
N ASP A 100 -8.22 -6.80 7.23
CA ASP A 100 -7.19 -5.95 6.65
C ASP A 100 -5.81 -6.42 7.13
N PHE A 101 -4.81 -6.20 6.28
CA PHE A 101 -3.44 -6.59 6.57
C PHE A 101 -2.46 -5.57 5.99
N LEU A 102 -1.26 -5.55 6.57
CA LEU A 102 -0.26 -4.54 6.30
C LEU A 102 0.89 -5.11 5.48
N HIS A 103 1.53 -4.25 4.70
CA HIS A 103 2.80 -4.52 4.03
C HIS A 103 3.67 -3.28 4.03
N GLN A 104 4.99 -3.48 4.06
CA GLN A 104 5.98 -2.40 4.07
C GLN A 104 7.03 -2.71 3.01
N GLU A 105 7.25 -1.77 2.09
CA GLU A 105 8.30 -1.81 1.09
C GLU A 105 9.37 -0.77 1.39
N TYR A 106 10.62 -1.10 1.06
CA TYR A 106 11.76 -0.23 1.33
C TYR A 106 12.57 0.00 0.06
N LEU A 107 12.73 1.26 -0.34
CA LEU A 107 13.48 1.66 -1.53
C LEU A 107 14.64 2.55 -1.12
N GLN A 108 15.87 2.11 -1.38
CA GLN A 108 17.08 2.91 -1.22
C GLN A 108 17.27 3.78 -2.46
N VAL A 109 17.24 5.10 -2.32
CA VAL A 109 17.29 6.02 -3.46
C VAL A 109 17.92 7.35 -3.06
N GLY A 110 18.68 7.94 -3.98
CA GLY A 110 19.34 9.23 -3.74
C GLY A 110 18.35 10.39 -3.65
N PRO A 111 18.78 11.55 -3.12
CA PRO A 111 17.95 12.75 -3.11
C PRO A 111 17.53 13.16 -4.53
N GLY A 112 16.27 13.58 -4.70
CA GLY A 112 15.72 13.89 -6.01
C GLY A 112 14.20 14.04 -6.01
N SER A 113 13.64 14.34 -7.17
CA SER A 113 12.19 14.34 -7.42
C SER A 113 11.86 13.19 -8.35
N TYR A 114 10.87 12.39 -7.97
CA TYR A 114 10.52 11.14 -8.63
C TYR A 114 9.01 11.05 -8.86
N ASP A 115 8.63 10.26 -9.86
CA ASP A 115 7.27 9.76 -10.02
C ASP A 115 7.18 8.39 -9.33
N LEU A 116 6.41 8.32 -8.23
CA LEU A 116 6.10 7.08 -7.53
C LEU A 116 4.89 6.42 -8.19
N THR A 117 5.07 5.17 -8.63
CA THR A 117 3.98 4.30 -9.09
C THR A 117 3.91 3.07 -8.20
N ILE A 118 2.71 2.74 -7.72
CA ILE A 118 2.42 1.53 -6.96
C ILE A 118 1.34 0.75 -7.69
N GLU A 119 1.65 -0.46 -8.13
CA GLU A 119 0.70 -1.38 -8.76
C GLU A 119 0.36 -2.51 -7.79
N LEU A 120 -0.95 -2.71 -7.55
CA LEU A 120 -1.50 -3.76 -6.71
C LEU A 120 -2.32 -4.71 -7.56
N ARG A 121 -2.02 -6.00 -7.49
CA ARG A 121 -2.74 -7.04 -8.24
C ARG A 121 -3.22 -8.13 -7.31
N ASP A 122 -4.50 -8.47 -7.37
CA ASP A 122 -4.98 -9.72 -6.78
C ASP A 122 -4.48 -10.89 -7.64
N LEU A 123 -3.56 -11.67 -7.09
CA LEU A 123 -2.94 -12.80 -7.80
C LEU A 123 -3.87 -14.01 -7.91
N SER A 124 -4.99 -14.00 -7.21
CA SER A 124 -6.06 -14.99 -7.36
C SER A 124 -6.97 -14.69 -8.54
N LEU A 125 -6.91 -13.47 -9.09
CA LEU A 125 -7.72 -13.00 -10.23
C LEU A 125 -6.80 -12.42 -11.32
N PRO A 126 -5.94 -13.24 -11.95
CA PRO A 126 -4.85 -12.76 -12.81
C PRO A 126 -5.32 -11.99 -14.06
N ASP A 127 -6.54 -12.26 -14.53
CA ASP A 127 -7.14 -11.57 -15.68
C ASP A 127 -7.62 -10.15 -15.35
N GLN A 128 -7.69 -9.79 -14.06
CA GLN A 128 -8.02 -8.43 -13.66
C GLN A 128 -6.81 -7.49 -13.82
N PRO A 129 -6.98 -6.31 -14.45
CA PRO A 129 -5.97 -5.25 -14.39
C PRO A 129 -5.58 -4.89 -12.95
N PRO A 130 -4.33 -4.45 -12.73
CA PRO A 130 -3.90 -4.00 -11.42
C PRO A 130 -4.57 -2.66 -11.06
N THR A 131 -4.77 -2.42 -9.77
CA THR A 131 -5.01 -1.07 -9.25
C THR A 131 -3.70 -0.31 -9.27
N VAL A 132 -3.68 0.91 -9.82
CA VAL A 132 -2.46 1.71 -9.96
C VAL A 132 -2.60 3.05 -9.24
N TYR A 133 -1.68 3.32 -8.32
CA TYR A 133 -1.55 4.59 -7.61
C TYR A 133 -0.33 5.34 -8.15
N ARG A 134 -0.48 6.64 -8.40
CA ARG A 134 0.60 7.51 -8.85
C ARG A 134 0.66 8.76 -7.99
N SER A 135 1.86 9.15 -7.57
CA SER A 135 2.11 10.37 -6.82
C SER A 135 3.49 10.92 -7.15
N PRO A 136 3.68 12.25 -7.20
CA PRO A 136 5.04 12.80 -7.09
C PRO A 136 5.62 12.44 -5.72
N LEU A 137 6.93 12.24 -5.66
CA LEU A 137 7.68 11.98 -4.43
C LEU A 137 9.01 12.76 -4.44
N VAL A 138 9.26 13.52 -3.38
CA VAL A 138 10.54 14.21 -3.17
C VAL A 138 11.34 13.47 -2.12
N VAL A 139 12.52 13.00 -2.48
CA VAL A 139 13.49 12.40 -1.55
C VAL A 139 14.47 13.49 -1.12
N ARG A 140 14.48 13.80 0.17
CA ARG A 140 15.31 14.85 0.75
C ARG A 140 16.73 14.35 0.99
N ALA A 141 17.72 15.23 0.84
CA ALA A 141 19.06 14.96 1.35
C ALA A 141 19.06 14.99 2.89
N PRO A 142 19.98 14.28 3.55
CA PRO A 142 20.21 14.48 4.98
C PRO A 142 20.54 15.94 5.27
N GLU A 143 19.97 16.48 6.35
CA GLU A 143 20.25 17.85 6.78
C GLU A 143 21.58 17.89 7.55
N ALA A 144 22.25 19.05 7.52
CA ALA A 144 23.44 19.25 8.35
C ALA A 144 23.03 19.40 9.83
N GLY A 145 23.81 18.81 10.73
CA GLY A 145 23.51 18.82 12.16
C GLY A 145 22.36 17.86 12.56
N VAL A 146 21.77 18.10 13.72
CA VAL A 146 20.74 17.21 14.30
C VAL A 146 19.42 17.36 13.55
N HIS A 147 18.90 16.24 13.06
CA HIS A 147 17.63 16.21 12.32
C HIS A 147 16.84 14.91 12.58
N PHE A 148 15.56 14.93 12.23
CA PHE A 148 14.63 13.83 12.44
C PHE A 148 14.24 13.15 11.11
N SER A 149 13.92 11.86 11.19
CA SER A 149 13.16 11.19 10.13
C SER A 149 11.74 11.72 10.03
N ASP A 150 10.98 11.19 9.07
CA ASP A 150 9.53 11.35 9.10
C ASP A 150 8.87 10.68 10.32
N ILE A 151 7.71 11.27 10.64
CA ILE A 151 6.59 10.91 11.51
C ILE A 151 5.84 9.57 11.41
N LEU A 152 6.40 8.36 11.53
CA LEU A 152 5.52 7.17 11.39
C LEU A 152 4.56 6.99 12.57
N LEU A 153 3.25 7.10 12.33
CA LEU A 153 2.24 6.68 13.30
C LEU A 153 2.20 5.16 13.38
N ALA A 154 2.12 4.61 14.59
CA ALA A 154 2.25 3.19 14.83
C ALA A 154 1.05 2.64 15.61
N GLU A 155 0.55 1.47 15.19
CA GLU A 155 -0.40 0.70 15.98
C GLU A 155 0.30 0.12 17.20
N ARG A 156 1.49 -0.46 16.98
CA ARG A 156 2.36 -1.00 18.03
C ARG A 156 3.83 -0.81 17.69
N ILE A 157 4.63 -0.66 18.75
CA ILE A 157 6.09 -0.67 18.70
C ILE A 157 6.54 -1.72 19.72
N THR A 158 7.32 -2.69 19.28
CA THR A 158 7.71 -3.83 20.13
C THR A 158 9.22 -4.04 20.08
N PRO A 159 9.92 -4.11 21.23
CA PRO A 159 11.33 -4.49 21.25
C PRO A 159 11.53 -5.86 20.61
N ALA A 160 12.40 -5.93 19.62
CA ALA A 160 12.68 -7.13 18.85
C ALA A 160 14.11 -7.08 18.29
N PRO A 161 15.15 -7.03 19.15
CA PRO A 161 16.53 -6.78 18.72
C PRO A 161 17.11 -7.86 17.78
N GLU A 162 16.53 -9.06 17.78
CA GLU A 162 16.94 -10.19 16.95
C GLU A 162 16.12 -10.33 15.66
N ASP A 163 15.06 -9.53 15.49
CA ASP A 163 14.20 -9.62 14.31
C ASP A 163 14.86 -8.89 13.12
N PRO A 164 15.04 -9.55 11.96
CA PRO A 164 15.64 -8.92 10.78
C PRO A 164 14.89 -7.69 10.25
N SER A 165 13.60 -7.57 10.55
CA SER A 165 12.77 -6.41 10.21
C SER A 165 12.85 -5.29 11.25
N ALA A 166 13.51 -5.52 12.39
CA ALA A 166 13.61 -4.52 13.43
C ALA A 166 14.49 -3.35 13.01
N ARG A 167 14.02 -2.14 13.31
CA ARG A 167 14.74 -0.89 13.18
C ARG A 167 15.18 -0.42 14.53
N ASN A 168 16.50 -0.26 14.72
CA ASN A 168 17.09 0.19 15.98
C ASN A 168 16.61 -0.64 17.19
N GLY A 169 16.40 -1.95 16.98
CA GLY A 169 15.94 -2.88 18.01
C GLY A 169 14.43 -2.98 18.21
N TYR A 170 13.62 -2.37 17.34
CA TYR A 170 12.16 -2.39 17.43
C TYR A 170 11.49 -2.79 16.12
N VAL A 171 10.46 -3.63 16.20
CA VAL A 171 9.48 -3.80 15.12
C VAL A 171 8.39 -2.76 15.33
N THR A 172 8.14 -1.97 14.28
CA THR A 172 7.11 -0.91 14.27
C THR A 172 6.04 -1.29 13.26
N VAL A 173 4.82 -1.53 13.75
CA VAL A 173 3.66 -1.81 12.91
C VAL A 173 2.96 -0.49 12.59
N PRO A 174 2.90 -0.07 11.32
CA PRO A 174 2.39 1.23 10.93
C PRO A 174 0.88 1.31 11.14
N LEU A 175 0.39 2.47 11.58
CA LEU A 175 -1.03 2.78 11.64
C LEU A 175 -1.42 3.53 10.35
N VAL A 176 -1.59 2.78 9.26
CA VAL A 176 -1.96 3.34 7.96
C VAL A 176 -3.48 3.48 7.89
N SER A 177 -3.99 4.69 8.16
CA SER A 177 -5.42 4.98 8.15
C SER A 177 -5.68 6.46 7.88
N THR A 178 -6.82 6.76 7.24
CA THR A 178 -7.33 8.13 7.09
C THR A 178 -8.38 8.48 8.16
N TYR A 179 -8.69 7.55 9.07
CA TYR A 179 -9.69 7.72 10.13
C TYR A 179 -9.17 7.23 11.49
N TYR A 180 -9.31 8.08 12.50
CA TYR A 180 -8.96 7.78 13.89
C TYR A 180 -10.23 7.86 14.74
N PRO A 181 -10.75 6.72 15.22
CA PRO A 181 -12.01 6.70 15.97
C PRO A 181 -11.85 7.37 17.34
N ALA A 182 -12.93 7.93 17.88
CA ALA A 182 -12.94 8.55 19.21
C ALA A 182 -12.55 7.59 20.36
N ALA A 183 -12.63 6.28 20.13
CA ALA A 183 -12.17 5.26 21.07
C ALA A 183 -10.64 5.14 21.13
N LEU A 184 -9.91 5.73 20.18
CA LEU A 184 -8.45 5.78 20.19
C LEU A 184 -8.01 6.84 21.20
N ASP A 185 -7.59 6.42 22.39
CA ASP A 185 -7.16 7.30 23.49
C ASP A 185 -5.65 7.57 23.49
N ARG A 186 -4.88 6.86 22.67
CA ARG A 186 -3.42 6.97 22.54
C ARG A 186 -2.98 6.81 21.09
N LEU A 187 -1.97 7.57 20.69
CA LEU A 187 -1.33 7.47 19.38
C LEU A 187 0.16 7.23 19.58
N ASN A 188 0.64 6.05 19.18
CA ASN A 188 2.07 5.76 19.19
C ASN A 188 2.69 6.31 17.91
N PHE A 189 3.97 6.68 17.99
CA PHE A 189 4.73 7.08 16.82
C PHE A 189 6.18 6.66 16.93
N TYR A 190 6.83 6.52 15.77
CA TYR A 190 8.24 6.21 15.61
C TYR A 190 8.93 7.30 14.79
N ALA A 191 10.10 7.73 15.26
CA ALA A 191 11.00 8.62 14.56
C ALA A 191 12.44 8.31 14.93
N GLU A 192 13.35 8.51 13.98
CA GLU A 192 14.79 8.40 14.18
C GLU A 192 15.42 9.79 14.26
N ILE A 193 16.49 9.92 15.04
CA ILE A 193 17.26 11.15 15.19
C ILE A 193 18.66 10.88 14.65
N TYR A 194 19.14 11.77 13.78
CA TYR A 194 20.44 11.67 13.11
C TYR A 194 21.32 12.87 13.45
N GLY A 195 22.62 12.77 13.15
CA GLY A 195 23.59 13.86 13.31
C GLY A 195 23.96 14.17 14.77
N THR A 196 23.54 13.34 15.73
CA THR A 196 23.82 13.57 17.16
C THR A 196 25.28 13.34 17.51
N GLU A 197 25.93 12.32 16.94
CA GLU A 197 27.35 12.03 17.19
C GLU A 197 28.26 13.16 16.69
N GLU A 198 28.00 13.68 15.48
CA GLU A 198 28.73 14.83 14.94
C GLU A 198 28.59 16.08 15.82
N GLN A 199 27.40 16.28 16.39
CA GLN A 199 27.08 17.50 17.14
C GLN A 199 27.49 17.43 18.62
N PHE A 200 27.47 16.25 19.24
CA PHE A 200 27.60 16.08 20.70
C PHE A 200 28.72 15.14 21.16
N GLY A 201 29.34 14.36 20.26
CA GLY A 201 30.32 13.32 20.60
C GLY A 201 29.67 12.10 21.24
#